data_AF-A0A1C6EDQ1-F1
#
_entry.id   AF-A0A1C6EDQ1-F1
#
_cell.length_a   1.000
_cell.length_b   1.000
_cell.length_c   1.000
_cell.angle_alpha   90.00
_cell.angle_beta   90.00
_cell.angle_gamma   90.00
#
_symmetry.space_group_name_H-M   'P 1'
#
loop_
_entity.id
_entity.type
_entity.pdbx_description
1 polymer ?
#
loop_
_entity_poly.entity_id
_entity_poly.type
_entity_poly.pdbx_seq_one_letter_code
_entity_poly.pdbx_strand_id
1 'polypeptide(L)'
;MDTPTITQYYRESDPARRLALLNMSIEAGEEPELNQIRKELWDIRYQDPSELGGDTRADGLIALWMLMEFNKDSGKRFMGVRGGRKEIMKQLNKMKFQEICAKGKDYEELLYRECCHMVKTYMELSESDKAYNSTLFGIMKMSSERAKDKLKADIYDTAVVLPQTLKMEEELGIVTRAAREMYELHFPGEGSLGADR
;
A
#
# COMPACT_ATOMS: atom_id res chain seq x y z
N MET A 1 9.88 12.57 16.18
CA MET A 1 10.81 12.45 15.03
C MET A 1 11.36 11.06 15.11
N ASP A 2 11.27 10.27 14.04
CA ASP A 2 11.76 8.89 14.05
C ASP A 2 13.25 8.84 14.35
N THR A 3 13.69 7.73 14.95
CA THR A 3 15.11 7.42 15.02
C THR A 3 15.66 7.13 13.61
N PRO A 4 16.99 7.21 13.39
CA PRO A 4 17.59 6.84 12.12
C PRO A 4 17.23 5.41 11.69
N THR A 5 17.16 4.48 12.64
CA THR A 5 16.81 3.07 12.39
C THR A 5 15.37 2.92 11.92
N ILE A 6 14.42 3.59 12.59
CA ILE A 6 13.01 3.58 12.18
C ILE A 6 12.80 4.31 10.85
N THR A 7 13.57 5.36 10.57
CA THR A 7 13.57 6.01 9.25
C THR A 7 13.97 5.03 8.15
N GLN A 8 14.97 4.17 8.39
CA GLN A 8 15.35 3.13 7.44
C GLN A 8 14.29 2.02 7.33
N TYR A 9 13.66 1.63 8.43
CA TYR A 9 12.57 0.65 8.45
C TYR A 9 11.41 1.00 7.50
N TYR A 10 11.03 2.28 7.43
CA TYR A 10 9.98 2.76 6.51
C TYR A 10 10.47 3.08 5.10
N ARG A 11 11.78 2.93 4.81
CA ARG A 11 12.34 3.04 3.46
C ARG A 11 12.58 1.69 2.80
N GLU A 12 12.84 0.66 3.60
CA GLU A 12 13.12 -0.70 3.13
C GLU A 12 11.83 -1.41 2.72
N SER A 13 11.84 -2.06 1.55
CA SER A 13 10.69 -2.82 1.02
C SER A 13 10.83 -4.33 1.24
N ASP A 14 12.05 -4.85 1.40
CA ASP A 14 12.28 -6.27 1.68
C ASP A 14 11.80 -6.64 3.10
N PRO A 15 10.84 -7.57 3.25
CA PRO A 15 10.24 -7.87 4.55
C PRO A 15 11.25 -8.34 5.62
N ALA A 16 12.26 -9.12 5.22
CA ALA A 16 13.26 -9.66 6.13
C ALA A 16 14.20 -8.58 6.64
N ARG A 17 14.66 -7.68 5.76
CA ARG A 17 15.46 -6.51 6.14
C ARG A 17 14.66 -5.51 6.96
N ARG A 18 13.38 -5.28 6.64
CA ARG A 18 12.49 -4.48 7.50
C ARG A 18 12.43 -5.06 8.91
N LEU A 19 12.24 -6.36 9.06
CA LEU A 19 12.23 -6.99 10.39
C LEU A 19 13.57 -6.83 11.11
N ALA A 20 14.70 -6.99 10.41
CA ALA A 20 16.02 -6.81 10.99
C ALA A 20 16.21 -5.38 11.54
N LEU A 21 15.81 -4.36 10.78
CA LEU A 21 15.85 -2.96 11.23
C LEU A 21 14.96 -2.71 12.46
N LEU A 22 13.76 -3.30 12.47
CA LEU A 22 12.86 -3.19 13.62
C LEU A 22 13.47 -3.85 14.87
N ASN A 23 14.05 -5.05 14.73
CA ASN A 23 14.71 -5.73 15.83
C ASN A 23 15.92 -4.94 16.35
N MET A 24 16.72 -4.33 15.47
CA MET A 24 17.81 -3.44 15.88
C MET A 24 17.31 -2.26 16.72
N SER A 25 16.18 -1.65 16.34
CA SER A 25 15.56 -0.56 17.11
C SER A 25 15.06 -1.04 18.48
N ILE A 26 14.46 -2.23 18.54
CA ILE A 26 14.01 -2.87 19.79
C ILE A 26 15.18 -3.16 20.72
N GLU A 27 16.25 -3.78 20.20
CA GLU A 27 17.45 -4.12 20.97
C GLU A 27 18.18 -2.87 21.50
N ALA A 28 18.14 -1.77 20.74
CA ALA A 28 18.66 -0.47 21.16
C ALA A 28 17.78 0.24 22.21
N GLY A 29 16.60 -0.30 22.55
CA GLY A 29 15.65 0.31 23.48
C GLY A 29 14.98 1.58 22.94
N GLU A 30 14.99 1.78 21.62
CA GLU A 30 14.34 2.91 20.97
C GLU A 30 12.82 2.71 20.98
N GLU A 31 12.07 3.78 21.28
CA GLU A 31 10.60 3.83 21.18
C GLU A 31 9.85 2.54 21.60
N PRO A 32 10.07 2.00 22.81
CA PRO A 32 9.64 0.64 23.17
C PRO A 32 8.13 0.39 23.00
N GLU A 33 7.29 1.37 23.35
CA GLU A 33 5.84 1.28 23.19
C GLU A 33 5.43 1.24 21.70
N LEU A 34 6.01 2.10 20.86
CA LEU A 34 5.70 2.13 19.42
C LEU A 34 6.28 0.92 18.69
N ASN A 35 7.45 0.43 19.10
CA ASN A 35 8.07 -0.74 18.51
C ASN A 35 7.30 -2.03 18.79
N GLN A 36 6.62 -2.13 19.94
CA GLN A 36 5.68 -3.21 20.19
C GLN A 36 4.52 -3.21 19.17
N ILE A 37 4.00 -2.03 18.83
CA ILE A 37 2.95 -1.88 17.83
C ILE A 37 3.49 -2.21 16.42
N ARG A 38 4.65 -1.68 16.04
CA ARG A 38 5.28 -1.98 14.74
C ARG A 38 5.54 -3.46 14.57
N LYS A 39 5.94 -4.16 15.64
CA LYS A 39 6.15 -5.60 15.60
C LYS A 39 4.84 -6.35 15.36
N GLU A 40 3.77 -5.97 16.06
CA GLU A 40 2.45 -6.53 15.84
C GLU A 40 1.95 -6.30 14.40
N LEU A 41 2.09 -5.08 13.87
CA LEU A 41 1.72 -4.75 12.49
C LEU A 41 2.55 -5.52 11.47
N TRP A 42 3.86 -5.68 11.70
CA TRP A 42 4.73 -6.48 10.82
C TRP A 42 4.27 -7.93 10.79
N ASP A 43 3.97 -8.53 11.95
CA ASP A 43 3.51 -9.91 12.04
C ASP A 43 2.16 -10.12 11.33
N ILE A 44 1.24 -9.14 11.41
CA ILE A 44 -0.05 -9.16 10.69
C ILE A 44 0.16 -9.02 9.18
N ARG A 45 1.00 -8.07 8.75
CA ARG A 45 1.28 -7.78 7.33
C ARG A 45 1.93 -8.95 6.61
N TYR A 46 2.84 -9.65 7.29
CA TYR A 46 3.66 -10.73 6.72
C TYR A 46 3.30 -12.12 7.30
N GLN A 47 2.04 -12.32 7.68
CA GLN A 47 1.58 -13.53 8.36
C GLN A 47 1.66 -14.80 7.49
N ASP A 48 1.49 -14.68 6.17
CA ASP A 48 1.46 -15.83 5.26
C ASP A 48 2.83 -16.10 4.63
N PRO A 49 3.14 -17.39 4.34
CA PRO A 49 4.26 -17.72 3.47
C PRO A 49 4.03 -17.20 2.05
N SER A 50 5.11 -16.86 1.35
CA SER A 50 5.08 -16.51 -0.07
C SER A 50 4.85 -17.74 -0.94
N GLU A 51 4.10 -17.59 -2.03
CA GLU A 51 3.92 -18.63 -3.06
C GLU A 51 5.20 -18.90 -3.86
N LEU A 52 6.18 -17.99 -3.81
CA LEU A 52 7.48 -18.14 -4.48
C LEU A 52 8.41 -19.15 -3.77
N GLY A 53 8.03 -19.64 -2.59
CA GLY A 53 8.79 -20.60 -1.80
C GLY A 53 9.91 -19.98 -0.95
N GLY A 54 10.55 -20.82 -0.13
CA GLY A 54 11.59 -20.42 0.83
C GLY A 54 11.03 -19.66 2.05
N ASP A 55 11.90 -18.96 2.77
CA ASP A 55 11.55 -18.15 3.97
C ASP A 55 10.90 -16.78 3.61
N THR A 56 10.50 -16.59 2.36
CA THR A 56 9.87 -15.33 1.92
C THR A 56 8.42 -15.25 2.40
N ARG A 57 7.98 -14.05 2.76
CA ARG A 57 6.62 -13.79 3.27
C ARG A 57 5.79 -13.03 2.24
N ALA A 58 4.51 -13.38 2.12
CA ALA A 58 3.59 -12.60 1.31
C ALA A 58 3.27 -11.27 1.99
N ASP A 59 3.22 -10.17 1.24
CA ASP A 59 2.83 -8.86 1.76
C ASP A 59 1.31 -8.70 1.67
N GLY A 60 0.63 -8.80 2.81
CA GLY A 60 -0.83 -8.72 2.90
C GLY A 60 -1.40 -7.34 2.58
N LEU A 61 -0.61 -6.27 2.72
CA LEU A 61 -1.04 -4.92 2.32
C LEU A 61 -0.89 -4.72 0.81
N ILE A 62 0.21 -5.19 0.19
CA ILE A 62 0.30 -5.22 -1.27
C ILE A 62 -0.81 -6.09 -1.86
N ALA A 63 -1.14 -7.23 -1.24
CA ALA A 63 -2.27 -8.05 -1.67
C ALA A 63 -3.61 -7.29 -1.60
N LEU A 64 -3.82 -6.45 -0.57
CA LEU A 64 -4.99 -5.57 -0.49
C LEU A 64 -5.01 -4.58 -1.65
N TRP A 65 -3.89 -3.90 -1.94
CA TRP A 65 -3.80 -2.96 -3.05
C TRP A 65 -4.09 -3.64 -4.40
N MET A 66 -3.50 -4.82 -4.65
CA MET A 66 -3.74 -5.58 -5.88
C MET A 66 -5.21 -6.01 -6.03
N LEU A 67 -5.88 -6.38 -4.93
CA LEU A 67 -7.32 -6.67 -4.95
C LEU A 67 -8.15 -5.43 -5.28
N MET A 68 -7.76 -4.26 -4.76
CA MET A 68 -8.40 -2.99 -5.09
C MET A 68 -8.23 -2.67 -6.58
N GLU A 69 -7.01 -2.76 -7.10
CA GLU A 69 -6.70 -2.57 -8.52
C GLU A 69 -7.52 -3.49 -9.43
N PHE A 70 -7.56 -4.78 -9.12
CA PHE A 70 -8.32 -5.76 -9.90
C PHE A 70 -9.81 -5.44 -9.95
N ASN A 71 -10.32 -4.79 -8.90
CA ASN A 71 -11.72 -4.44 -8.74
C ASN A 71 -12.06 -2.99 -9.13
N LYS A 72 -11.11 -2.16 -9.60
CA LYS A 72 -11.38 -0.74 -9.92
C LYS A 72 -12.44 -0.54 -11.00
N ASP A 73 -12.61 -1.52 -11.88
CA ASP A 73 -13.67 -1.54 -12.92
C ASP A 73 -14.93 -2.33 -12.53
N SER A 74 -15.08 -2.76 -11.27
CA SER A 74 -16.17 -3.63 -10.84
C SER A 74 -17.57 -3.02 -11.02
N GLY A 75 -17.69 -1.69 -11.08
CA GLY A 75 -18.93 -0.98 -11.42
C GLY A 75 -19.44 -1.23 -12.84
N LYS A 76 -18.56 -1.68 -13.76
CA LYS A 76 -18.90 -1.95 -15.17
C LYS A 76 -19.38 -3.39 -15.40
N ARG A 77 -19.30 -4.26 -14.39
CA ARG A 77 -19.65 -5.70 -14.49
C ARG A 77 -21.02 -5.96 -13.85
N PHE A 78 -21.86 -6.76 -14.50
CA PHE A 78 -23.28 -7.01 -14.13
C PHE A 78 -23.53 -7.55 -12.70
N MET A 79 -22.50 -8.01 -11.98
CA MET A 79 -22.53 -8.27 -10.51
C MET A 79 -21.21 -7.93 -9.80
N GLY A 80 -20.35 -7.09 -10.39
CA GLY A 80 -18.96 -6.89 -9.93
C GLY A 80 -18.84 -6.20 -8.58
N VAL A 81 -19.72 -5.23 -8.29
CA VAL A 81 -19.65 -4.40 -7.07
C VAL A 81 -19.75 -5.23 -5.79
N ARG A 82 -20.72 -6.15 -5.71
CA ARG A 82 -20.91 -6.99 -4.51
C ARG A 82 -19.75 -7.97 -4.30
N GLY A 83 -19.22 -8.52 -5.38
CA GLY A 83 -18.05 -9.41 -5.35
C GLY A 83 -16.79 -8.67 -4.88
N GLY A 84 -16.47 -7.53 -5.51
CA GLY A 84 -15.31 -6.73 -5.17
C GLY A 84 -15.33 -6.23 -3.73
N ARG A 85 -16.48 -5.73 -3.24
CA ARG A 85 -16.63 -5.35 -1.83
C ARG A 85 -16.34 -6.50 -0.88
N LYS A 86 -16.85 -7.71 -1.20
CA LYS A 86 -16.65 -8.89 -0.36
C LYS A 86 -15.18 -9.30 -0.29
N GLU A 87 -14.47 -9.29 -1.42
CA GLU A 87 -13.06 -9.67 -1.50
C GLU A 87 -12.17 -8.67 -0.76
N ILE A 88 -12.39 -7.37 -0.96
CA ILE A 88 -11.63 -6.31 -0.30
C ILE A 88 -11.90 -6.35 1.22
N MET A 89 -13.16 -6.46 1.65
CA MET A 89 -13.48 -6.58 3.08
C MET A 89 -12.86 -7.82 3.72
N LYS A 90 -12.80 -8.94 3.00
CA LYS A 90 -12.13 -10.15 3.51
C LYS A 90 -10.66 -9.87 3.79
N GLN A 91 -9.97 -9.15 2.90
CA GLN A 91 -8.57 -8.81 3.10
C GLN A 91 -8.36 -7.77 4.20
N LEU A 92 -9.22 -6.75 4.30
CA LEU A 92 -9.19 -5.78 5.40
C LEU A 92 -9.36 -6.46 6.76
N ASN A 93 -10.28 -7.43 6.86
CA ASN A 93 -10.49 -8.23 8.07
C ASN A 93 -9.29 -9.12 8.39
N LYS A 94 -8.68 -9.74 7.36
CA LYS A 94 -7.44 -10.52 7.54
C LYS A 94 -6.29 -9.67 8.07
N MET A 95 -6.20 -8.43 7.59
CA MET A 95 -5.23 -7.43 8.04
C MET A 95 -5.67 -6.68 9.32
N LYS A 96 -6.83 -7.04 9.89
CA LYS A 96 -7.34 -6.54 11.17
C LYS A 96 -7.47 -5.02 11.25
N PHE A 97 -7.78 -4.33 10.15
CA PHE A 97 -7.81 -2.86 10.10
C PHE A 97 -8.70 -2.24 11.20
N GLN A 98 -9.94 -2.72 11.32
CA GLN A 98 -10.88 -2.22 12.34
C GLN A 98 -10.40 -2.51 13.77
N GLU A 99 -9.87 -3.72 14.02
CA GLU A 99 -9.35 -4.09 15.34
C GLU A 99 -8.13 -3.23 15.72
N ILE A 100 -7.23 -2.97 14.77
CA ILE A 100 -6.05 -2.14 14.98
C ILE A 100 -6.46 -0.70 15.31
N CYS A 101 -7.31 -0.07 14.49
CA CYS A 101 -7.75 1.30 14.75
C CYS A 101 -8.48 1.44 16.10
N ALA A 102 -9.23 0.41 16.52
CA ALA A 102 -9.93 0.42 17.80
C ALA A 102 -8.99 0.37 19.03
N LYS A 103 -7.71 0.01 18.87
CA LYS A 103 -6.73 -0.04 19.97
C LYS A 103 -6.21 1.33 20.39
N GLY A 104 -6.39 2.37 19.56
CA GLY A 104 -6.04 3.74 19.88
C GLY A 104 -5.23 4.44 18.80
N LYS A 105 -4.93 5.73 19.06
CA LYS A 105 -4.34 6.63 18.06
C LYS A 105 -2.96 6.20 17.57
N ASP A 106 -2.12 5.65 18.44
CA ASP A 106 -0.78 5.21 18.02
C ASP A 106 -0.86 3.98 17.09
N TYR A 107 -1.82 3.09 17.31
CA TYR A 107 -2.10 1.97 16.41
C TYR A 107 -2.64 2.45 15.06
N GLU A 108 -3.60 3.37 15.07
CA GLU A 108 -4.14 3.96 13.85
C GLU A 108 -3.06 4.70 13.04
N GLU A 109 -2.20 5.47 13.72
CA GLU A 109 -1.11 6.22 13.08
C GLU A 109 -0.03 5.29 12.51
N LEU A 110 0.35 4.23 13.22
CA LEU A 110 1.33 3.28 12.69
C LEU A 110 0.74 2.42 11.55
N LEU A 111 -0.55 2.09 11.59
CA LEU A 111 -1.23 1.45 10.45
C LEU A 111 -1.27 2.38 9.24
N TYR A 112 -1.53 3.67 9.46
CA TYR A 112 -1.48 4.68 8.41
C TYR A 112 -0.11 4.72 7.73
N ARG A 113 0.96 4.71 8.53
CA ARG A 113 2.33 4.67 8.01
C ARG A 113 2.63 3.39 7.24
N GLU A 114 2.10 2.23 7.66
CA GLU A 114 2.21 1.00 6.87
C GLU A 114 1.45 1.08 5.54
N CYS A 115 0.32 1.81 5.49
CA CYS A 115 -0.41 2.10 4.26
C CYS A 115 0.38 3.06 3.35
N CYS A 116 1.02 4.11 3.90
CA CYS A 116 1.91 4.98 3.12
C CYS A 116 3.06 4.17 2.53
N HIS A 117 3.69 3.32 3.34
CA HIS A 117 4.73 2.42 2.87
C HIS A 117 4.24 1.50 1.73
N MET A 118 3.05 0.89 1.87
CA MET A 118 2.44 0.07 0.82
C MET A 118 2.27 0.85 -0.50
N VAL A 119 1.69 2.06 -0.47
CA VAL A 119 1.48 2.87 -1.68
C VAL A 119 2.81 3.24 -2.32
N LYS A 120 3.79 3.64 -1.51
CA LYS A 120 5.15 3.95 -1.97
C LYS A 120 5.77 2.75 -2.68
N THR A 121 5.78 1.58 -2.02
CA THR A 121 6.32 0.34 -2.60
C THR A 121 5.63 -0.01 -3.91
N TYR A 122 4.30 0.15 -3.99
CA TYR A 122 3.57 -0.06 -5.23
C TYR A 122 4.03 0.90 -6.35
N MET A 123 4.14 2.19 -6.09
CA MET A 123 4.63 3.17 -7.07
C MET A 123 6.02 2.81 -7.58
N GLU A 124 6.95 2.50 -6.68
CA GLU A 124 8.34 2.11 -7.03
C GLU A 124 8.38 0.80 -7.84
N LEU A 125 7.53 -0.18 -7.52
CA LEU A 125 7.40 -1.42 -8.28
C LEU A 125 6.82 -1.17 -9.68
N SER A 126 5.77 -0.35 -9.79
CA SER A 126 5.15 -0.03 -11.10
C SER A 126 6.09 0.74 -12.02
N GLU A 127 7.01 1.56 -11.48
CA GLU A 127 8.02 2.27 -12.27
C GLU A 127 9.20 1.38 -12.70
N SER A 128 9.59 0.43 -11.84
CA SER A 128 10.71 -0.49 -12.10
C SER A 128 10.31 -1.70 -12.95
N ASP A 129 9.02 -2.03 -13.04
CA ASP A 129 8.53 -3.10 -13.88
C ASP A 129 8.78 -2.79 -15.37
N LYS A 130 9.57 -3.67 -15.99
CA LYS A 130 9.86 -3.60 -17.42
C LYS A 130 8.62 -3.79 -18.27
N ALA A 131 7.47 -4.29 -17.78
CA ALA A 131 6.21 -4.37 -18.54
C ALA A 131 5.56 -3.00 -18.79
N TYR A 132 5.87 -1.97 -18.00
CA TYR A 132 5.56 -0.58 -18.33
C TYR A 132 6.55 0.03 -19.33
N ASN A 133 7.66 -0.68 -19.60
CA ASN A 133 8.77 -0.24 -20.44
C ASN A 133 9.13 -1.23 -21.58
N SER A 134 8.33 -2.28 -21.84
CA SER A 134 8.68 -3.35 -22.78
C SER A 134 7.83 -3.33 -24.05
N THR A 135 8.46 -2.76 -25.05
CA THR A 135 8.34 -3.01 -26.49
C THR A 135 7.85 -4.44 -26.83
N LEU A 136 6.56 -4.59 -27.14
CA LEU A 136 6.08 -5.66 -28.02
C LEU A 136 6.20 -5.13 -29.45
N PHE A 137 7.12 -5.72 -30.22
CA PHE A 137 7.39 -5.45 -31.65
C PHE A 137 8.13 -4.14 -31.98
N GLY A 138 9.44 -4.09 -31.73
CA GLY A 138 10.42 -3.41 -32.60
C GLY A 138 10.37 -1.88 -32.76
N ILE A 139 9.38 -1.14 -32.26
CA ILE A 139 9.34 0.32 -32.34
C ILE A 139 8.71 0.91 -31.07
N MET A 140 9.43 1.89 -30.51
CA MET A 140 9.08 2.80 -29.42
C MET A 140 9.12 2.25 -27.98
N LYS A 141 10.22 2.56 -27.30
CA LYS A 141 10.29 2.74 -25.85
C LYS A 141 9.09 3.61 -25.43
N MET A 142 8.24 3.14 -24.50
CA MET A 142 7.26 4.04 -23.87
C MET A 142 8.03 5.25 -23.33
N SER A 143 7.54 6.47 -23.60
CA SER A 143 8.11 7.65 -22.95
C SER A 143 7.79 7.57 -21.45
N SER A 144 8.75 7.95 -20.62
CA SER A 144 8.59 8.03 -19.16
C SER A 144 7.33 8.80 -18.75
N GLU A 145 6.94 9.80 -19.53
CA GLU A 145 5.72 10.61 -19.32
C GLU A 145 4.43 9.77 -19.37
N ARG A 146 4.29 8.84 -20.34
CA ARG A 146 3.09 8.00 -20.44
C ARG A 146 3.00 6.96 -19.31
N ALA A 147 4.14 6.43 -18.89
CA ALA A 147 4.20 5.51 -17.75
C ALA A 147 3.77 6.23 -16.46
N LYS A 148 4.25 7.47 -16.28
CA LYS A 148 3.87 8.36 -15.18
C LYS A 148 2.38 8.71 -15.20
N ASP A 149 1.83 9.12 -16.33
CA ASP A 149 0.39 9.43 -16.46
C ASP A 149 -0.48 8.22 -16.13
N LYS A 150 -0.04 7.02 -16.55
CA LYS A 150 -0.73 5.77 -16.24
C LYS A 150 -0.66 5.46 -14.75
N LEU A 151 0.51 5.58 -14.12
CA LEU A 151 0.66 5.39 -12.67
C LEU A 151 -0.27 6.35 -11.91
N LYS A 152 -0.30 7.64 -12.29
CA LYS A 152 -1.20 8.62 -11.66
C LYS A 152 -2.67 8.20 -11.76
N ALA A 153 -3.11 7.78 -12.95
CA ALA A 153 -4.46 7.31 -13.18
C ALA A 153 -4.78 6.05 -12.34
N ASP A 154 -3.85 5.09 -12.30
CA ASP A 154 -4.01 3.85 -11.54
C ASP A 154 -4.14 4.12 -10.03
N ILE A 155 -3.32 5.01 -9.47
CA ILE A 155 -3.43 5.44 -8.06
C ILE A 155 -4.78 6.11 -7.80
N TYR A 156 -5.21 7.01 -8.69
CA TYR A 156 -6.48 7.72 -8.55
C TYR A 156 -7.69 6.79 -8.62
N ASP A 157 -7.76 5.94 -9.64
CA ASP A 157 -8.87 5.02 -9.82
C ASP A 157 -8.96 4.02 -8.66
N THR A 158 -7.81 3.56 -8.15
CA THR A 158 -7.74 2.57 -7.07
C THR A 158 -8.04 3.16 -5.70
N ALA A 159 -7.48 4.33 -5.36
CA ALA A 159 -7.58 4.89 -4.02
C ALA A 159 -8.70 5.92 -3.85
N VAL A 160 -9.29 6.43 -4.94
CA VAL A 160 -10.36 7.46 -4.89
C VAL A 160 -11.65 6.96 -5.52
N VAL A 161 -11.61 6.52 -6.79
CA VAL A 161 -12.82 6.14 -7.53
C VAL A 161 -13.42 4.82 -7.03
N LEU A 162 -12.59 3.81 -6.79
CA LEU A 162 -13.02 2.50 -6.33
C LEU A 162 -13.77 2.56 -4.98
N PRO A 163 -13.24 3.21 -3.91
CA PRO A 163 -13.96 3.33 -2.64
C PRO A 163 -15.37 3.89 -2.82
N GLN A 164 -15.53 4.95 -3.62
CA GLN A 164 -16.85 5.53 -3.93
C GLN A 164 -17.76 4.55 -4.69
N THR A 165 -17.20 3.88 -5.69
CA THR A 165 -17.91 2.89 -6.50
C THR A 165 -18.44 1.73 -5.67
N LEU A 166 -17.68 1.28 -4.66
CA LEU A 166 -18.05 0.18 -3.77
C LEU A 166 -18.77 0.62 -2.49
N LYS A 167 -18.92 1.93 -2.27
CA LYS A 167 -19.42 2.56 -1.03
C LYS A 167 -18.61 2.14 0.21
N MET A 168 -17.28 2.15 0.07
CA MET A 168 -16.30 1.71 1.07
C MET A 168 -15.38 2.84 1.53
N GLU A 169 -15.83 4.09 1.43
CA GLU A 169 -15.03 5.27 1.78
C GLU A 169 -14.62 5.28 3.26
N GLU A 170 -15.45 4.72 4.14
CA GLU A 170 -15.13 4.56 5.56
C GLU A 170 -14.07 3.48 5.76
N GLU A 171 -14.29 2.28 5.21
CA GLU A 171 -13.39 1.14 5.41
C GLU A 171 -12.02 1.30 4.74
N LEU A 172 -11.96 2.07 3.63
CA LEU A 172 -10.73 2.34 2.89
C LEU A 172 -10.15 3.73 3.17
N GLY A 173 -10.75 4.53 4.06
CA GLY A 173 -10.39 5.93 4.28
C GLY A 173 -8.91 6.12 4.62
N ILE A 174 -8.32 5.23 5.43
CA ILE A 174 -6.90 5.27 5.79
C ILE A 174 -5.99 5.02 4.58
N VAL A 175 -6.40 4.13 3.66
CA VAL A 175 -5.68 3.82 2.41
C VAL A 175 -5.78 5.00 1.46
N THR A 176 -6.96 5.60 1.30
CA THR A 176 -7.17 6.81 0.50
C THR A 176 -6.32 7.97 1.02
N ARG A 177 -6.27 8.17 2.34
CA ARG A 177 -5.41 9.20 2.96
C ARG A 177 -3.94 8.95 2.64
N ALA A 178 -3.47 7.71 2.80
CA ALA A 178 -2.09 7.34 2.56
C ALA A 178 -1.70 7.54 1.08
N ALA A 179 -2.62 7.18 0.17
CA ALA A 179 -2.40 7.35 -1.26
C ALA A 179 -2.29 8.82 -1.65
N ARG A 180 -3.09 9.71 -1.06
CA ARG A 180 -2.99 11.16 -1.29
C ARG A 180 -1.64 11.72 -0.85
N GLU A 181 -1.18 11.35 0.34
CA GLU A 181 0.12 11.80 0.86
C GLU A 181 1.26 11.31 -0.02
N MET A 182 1.27 10.01 -0.33
CA MET A 182 2.34 9.44 -1.15
C MET A 182 2.32 9.95 -2.59
N TYR A 183 1.14 10.22 -3.15
CA TYR A 183 1.03 10.82 -4.48
C TYR A 183 1.68 12.20 -4.52
N GLU A 184 1.39 13.07 -3.55
CA GLU A 184 1.99 14.42 -3.48
C GLU A 184 3.51 14.36 -3.30
N LEU A 185 3.99 13.45 -2.44
CA LEU A 185 5.42 13.26 -2.23
C LEU A 185 6.13 12.73 -3.48
N HIS A 186 5.47 11.87 -4.26
CA HIS A 186 6.03 11.25 -5.46
C HIS A 186 5.94 12.16 -6.70
N PHE A 187 4.92 13.03 -6.77
CA PHE A 187 4.68 13.98 -7.86
C PHE A 187 4.60 15.44 -7.37
N PRO A 188 5.68 15.99 -6.79
CA PRO A 188 5.63 17.30 -6.14
C PRO A 188 5.27 18.41 -7.12
N GLY A 189 4.22 19.17 -6.81
CA GLY A 189 3.79 20.34 -7.60
C GLY A 189 2.95 19.99 -8.84
N GLU A 190 2.50 18.74 -8.99
CA GLU A 190 1.72 18.29 -10.14
C GLU A 190 0.22 18.12 -9.84
N GLY A 191 -0.27 18.82 -8.81
CA GLY A 191 -1.64 18.75 -8.31
C GLY A 191 -1.82 17.67 -7.25
N SER A 192 -2.85 17.81 -6.41
CA SER A 192 -3.14 16.80 -5.38
C SER A 192 -4.14 15.76 -5.89
N LEU A 193 -4.02 14.53 -5.38
CA LEU A 193 -4.84 13.40 -5.84
C LEU A 193 -6.35 13.67 -5.61
N GLY A 194 -7.06 13.96 -6.70
CA GLY A 194 -8.49 14.24 -6.71
C GLY A 194 -8.90 15.70 -6.45
N ALA A 195 -7.98 16.67 -6.54
CA ALA A 195 -8.32 18.10 -6.43
C ALA A 195 -8.76 18.76 -7.75
N ASP A 196 -8.58 18.08 -8.89
CA ASP A 196 -8.82 18.67 -10.21
C ASP A 196 -10.15 18.23 -10.89
N ARG A 197 -11.08 17.57 -10.17
CA ARG A 197 -12.39 17.17 -10.71
C ARG A 197 -13.53 17.20 -9.71
#